data_AF-A0A6J1VUC6-F1
#
_entry.id   AF-A0A6J1VUC6-F1
#
_cell.length_a   1.000
_cell.length_b   1.000
_cell.length_c   1.000
_cell.angle_alpha   90.00
_cell.angle_beta   90.00
_cell.angle_gamma   90.00
#
_symmetry.space_group_name_H-M   'P 1'
#
loop_
_entity.id
_entity.type
_entity.pdbx_description
1 polymer ?
#
loop_
_entity_poly.entity_id
_entity_poly.type
_entity_poly.pdbx_seq_one_letter_code
_entity_poly.pdbx_strand_id
1 'polypeptide(L)'
;MDPMEMSTGGMRQRSSQEQARGEEETQILNGEAEHLEKITARIQWKRHLEVMKAKVLDQVHNQLNDLLDKTLEEAAHSRPQQLSVVPAKKQSREKGQLLKKKVFVPQRSLFDTLLEVEHFRTIHHIFVAMLCIFVLKQIIVDSIDEGRFVLDFELFIIGFRQLPTALFAWLCMFLYTLFLPYQALQIWSGCLKMTRFPNLWTVSLVVVLLLCHAAVLGFFPVYIVVYCNLGIGSRKIVLYEQIRFLMKSYSFLRESMPPLLHARDQVGKISPPEFSTYLYFLFCPTLIYRKSYPRDPYIRWSYVIQKLVEFLACIYFVNFVMKYYFIPNFSNMHKQPFTIKIQLLSIFDSVIPGMWKQL
;
A
#
# COMPACT_ATOMS: atom_id res chain seq x y z
N MET A 1 57.23 -90.81 29.23
CA MET A 1 57.64 -89.90 30.31
C MET A 1 58.26 -88.70 29.64
N ASP A 2 57.50 -87.62 29.50
CA ASP A 2 58.06 -86.29 29.19
C ASP A 2 58.98 -85.85 30.34
N PRO A 3 59.99 -85.00 30.07
CA PRO A 3 59.72 -83.57 30.24
C PRO A 3 60.46 -82.61 29.28
N MET A 4 59.80 -81.45 29.12
CA MET A 4 60.31 -80.07 29.19
C MET A 4 60.85 -79.35 27.94
N GLU A 5 59.99 -78.44 27.47
CA GLU A 5 60.25 -77.22 26.71
C GLU A 5 61.35 -76.32 27.33
N MET A 6 62.13 -75.63 26.48
CA MET A 6 62.31 -74.17 26.66
C MET A 6 62.83 -73.46 25.39
N SER A 7 62.16 -72.33 25.09
CA SER A 7 62.73 -71.10 24.52
C SER A 7 63.05 -71.01 23.02
N THR A 8 62.01 -70.83 22.20
CA THR A 8 62.09 -70.06 20.94
C THR A 8 61.00 -68.97 20.83
N GLY A 9 60.39 -68.57 21.96
CA GLY A 9 59.27 -67.61 21.99
C GLY A 9 59.67 -66.14 21.91
N GLY A 10 60.90 -65.76 22.27
CA GLY A 10 61.30 -64.35 22.39
C GLY A 10 61.61 -63.63 21.06
N MET A 11 62.03 -64.35 20.02
CA MET A 11 62.44 -63.73 18.75
C MET A 11 61.25 -63.51 17.78
N ARG A 12 60.21 -64.35 17.91
CA ARG A 12 59.01 -64.30 17.05
C ARG A 12 57.99 -63.26 17.52
N GLN A 13 57.89 -63.03 18.84
CA GLN A 13 57.01 -61.98 19.38
C GLN A 13 57.53 -60.56 19.11
N ARG A 14 58.85 -60.36 19.10
CA ARG A 14 59.44 -59.04 18.82
C ARG A 14 59.29 -58.62 17.36
N SER A 15 59.44 -59.56 16.42
CA SER A 15 59.19 -59.35 14.98
C SER A 15 57.73 -59.05 14.68
N SER A 16 56.78 -59.78 15.27
CA SER A 16 55.34 -59.52 15.07
C SER A 16 54.89 -58.18 15.66
N GLN A 17 55.52 -57.73 16.76
CA GLN A 17 55.20 -56.46 17.39
C GLN A 17 55.81 -55.25 16.66
N GLU A 18 56.99 -55.39 16.03
CA GLU A 18 57.55 -54.37 15.12
C GLU A 18 56.76 -54.27 13.81
N GLN A 19 56.25 -55.40 13.30
CA GLN A 19 55.47 -55.44 12.07
C GLN A 19 54.06 -54.84 12.26
N ALA A 20 53.40 -55.12 13.39
CA ALA A 20 52.12 -54.49 13.74
C ALA A 20 52.26 -52.98 13.99
N ARG A 21 53.37 -52.54 14.61
CA ARG A 21 53.64 -51.11 14.84
C ARG A 21 53.93 -50.35 13.54
N GLY A 22 54.64 -50.98 12.59
CA GLY A 22 54.85 -50.41 11.26
C GLY A 22 53.55 -50.25 10.47
N GLU A 23 52.64 -51.23 10.56
CA GLU A 23 51.33 -51.16 9.88
C GLU A 23 50.39 -50.09 10.49
N GLU A 24 50.39 -49.90 11.82
CA GLU A 24 49.66 -48.81 12.48
C GLU A 24 50.23 -47.42 12.13
N GLU A 25 51.55 -47.24 12.14
CA GLU A 25 52.17 -45.96 11.74
C GLU A 25 51.88 -45.63 10.26
N THR A 26 51.82 -46.64 9.38
CA THR A 26 51.50 -46.45 7.96
C THR A 26 50.02 -46.11 7.75
N GLN A 27 49.10 -46.69 8.53
CA GLN A 27 47.67 -46.35 8.48
C GLN A 27 47.37 -44.96 9.03
N ILE A 28 48.06 -44.54 10.10
CA ILE A 28 47.93 -43.19 10.66
C ILE A 28 48.47 -42.15 9.67
N LEU A 29 49.63 -42.39 9.06
CA LEU A 29 50.20 -41.53 8.02
C LEU A 29 49.29 -41.40 6.79
N ASN A 30 48.65 -42.50 6.37
CA ASN A 30 47.76 -42.49 5.21
C ASN A 30 46.43 -41.75 5.52
N GLY A 31 45.89 -41.92 6.72
CA GLY A 31 44.69 -41.17 7.16
C GLY A 31 44.95 -39.68 7.35
N GLU A 32 46.15 -39.30 7.81
CA GLU A 32 46.56 -37.91 7.93
C GLU A 32 46.81 -37.27 6.55
N ALA A 33 47.38 -38.02 5.60
CA ALA A 33 47.55 -37.60 4.21
C ALA A 33 46.20 -37.38 3.50
N GLU A 34 45.23 -38.29 3.67
CA GLU A 34 43.89 -38.19 3.07
C GLU A 34 43.10 -37.00 3.66
N HIS A 35 43.28 -36.73 4.96
CA HIS A 35 42.69 -35.56 5.62
C HIS A 35 43.33 -34.24 5.13
N LEU A 36 44.65 -34.21 4.94
CA LEU A 36 45.37 -33.06 4.41
C LEU A 36 44.98 -32.75 2.95
N GLU A 37 44.76 -33.78 2.13
CA GLU A 37 44.25 -33.66 0.76
C GLU A 37 42.85 -33.05 0.74
N LYS A 38 41.96 -33.52 1.64
CA LYS A 38 40.59 -33.00 1.78
C LYS A 38 40.54 -31.55 2.25
N ILE A 39 41.46 -31.14 3.14
CA ILE A 39 41.62 -29.74 3.55
C ILE A 39 42.11 -28.89 2.37
N THR A 40 43.11 -29.38 1.63
CA THR A 40 43.68 -28.69 0.47
C THR A 40 42.65 -28.49 -0.64
N ALA A 41 41.81 -29.51 -0.90
CA ALA A 41 40.71 -29.45 -1.85
C ALA A 41 39.65 -28.41 -1.43
N ARG A 42 39.31 -28.31 -0.14
CA ARG A 42 38.39 -27.27 0.36
C ARG A 42 38.96 -25.86 0.21
N ILE A 43 40.26 -25.68 0.41
CA ILE A 43 40.93 -24.38 0.24
C ILE A 43 40.95 -23.98 -1.24
N GLN A 44 41.28 -24.92 -2.14
CA GLN A 44 41.22 -24.68 -3.59
C GLN A 44 39.80 -24.35 -4.05
N TRP A 45 38.79 -25.09 -3.58
CA TRP A 45 37.38 -24.82 -3.90
C TRP A 45 36.93 -23.42 -3.46
N LYS A 46 37.28 -23.01 -2.23
CA LYS A 46 36.98 -21.65 -1.75
C LYS A 46 37.63 -20.58 -2.63
N ARG A 47 38.89 -20.77 -3.02
CA ARG A 47 39.60 -19.83 -3.90
C ARG A 47 38.95 -19.74 -5.28
N HIS A 48 38.53 -20.89 -5.85
CA HIS A 48 37.83 -20.92 -7.13
C HIS A 48 36.45 -20.26 -7.06
N LEU A 49 35.74 -20.41 -5.94
CA LEU A 49 34.45 -19.75 -5.70
C LEU A 49 34.58 -18.23 -5.59
N GLU A 50 35.64 -17.73 -4.93
CA GLU A 50 35.89 -16.29 -4.86
C GLU A 50 36.25 -15.70 -6.22
N VAL A 51 37.04 -16.41 -7.03
CA VAL A 51 37.36 -16.00 -8.41
C VAL A 51 36.11 -15.99 -9.29
N MET A 52 35.25 -17.02 -9.21
CA MET A 52 33.97 -17.04 -9.94
C MET A 52 33.03 -15.94 -9.48
N LYS A 53 32.94 -15.68 -8.16
CA LYS A 53 32.12 -14.59 -7.62
C LYS A 53 32.60 -13.24 -8.14
N ALA A 54 33.90 -12.98 -8.14
CA ALA A 54 34.46 -11.74 -8.67
C ALA A 54 34.17 -11.60 -10.18
N LYS A 55 34.35 -12.67 -10.96
CA LYS A 55 34.09 -12.66 -12.40
C LYS A 55 32.61 -12.46 -12.74
N VAL A 56 31.70 -13.08 -12.00
CA VAL A 56 30.25 -12.91 -12.18
C VAL A 56 29.82 -11.50 -11.78
N LEU A 57 30.35 -10.97 -10.67
CA LEU A 57 30.02 -9.63 -10.21
C LEU A 57 30.48 -8.57 -11.22
N ASP A 58 31.68 -8.74 -11.77
CA ASP A 58 32.22 -7.86 -12.81
C ASP A 58 31.40 -7.94 -14.11
N GLN A 59 31.03 -9.16 -14.54
CA GLN A 59 30.21 -9.34 -15.72
C GLN A 59 28.82 -8.72 -15.56
N VAL A 60 28.18 -8.86 -14.39
CA VAL A 60 26.87 -8.24 -14.09
C VAL A 60 26.99 -6.72 -14.04
N HIS A 61 28.05 -6.19 -13.44
CA HIS A 61 28.27 -4.74 -13.34
C HIS A 61 28.47 -4.11 -14.73
N ASN A 62 29.27 -4.75 -15.58
CA ASN A 62 29.52 -4.29 -16.94
C ASN A 62 28.27 -4.36 -17.83
N GLN A 63 27.48 -5.44 -17.72
CA GLN A 63 26.21 -5.53 -18.46
C GLN A 63 25.18 -4.52 -17.98
N LEU A 64 25.12 -4.24 -16.67
CA LEU A 64 24.17 -3.26 -16.13
C LEU A 64 24.54 -1.83 -16.56
N ASN A 65 25.83 -1.49 -16.57
CA ASN A 65 26.29 -0.18 -17.02
C ASN A 65 26.03 0.03 -18.52
N ASP A 66 26.27 -0.99 -19.36
CA ASP A 66 25.98 -0.90 -20.80
C ASP A 66 24.48 -0.74 -21.09
N LEU A 67 23.60 -1.43 -20.33
CA LEU A 67 22.16 -1.22 -20.45
C LEU A 67 21.72 0.16 -19.94
N LEU A 68 22.32 0.64 -18.85
CA LEU A 68 22.01 1.96 -18.31
C LEU A 68 22.44 3.07 -19.28
N ASP A 69 23.62 2.96 -19.87
CA ASP A 69 24.11 3.93 -20.86
C ASP A 69 23.28 3.89 -22.14
N LYS A 70 22.92 2.70 -22.64
CA LYS A 70 21.99 2.57 -23.78
C LYS A 70 20.64 3.21 -23.51
N THR A 71 20.06 3.00 -22.33
CA THR A 71 18.77 3.62 -21.99
C THR A 71 18.88 5.12 -21.75
N LEU A 72 20.00 5.61 -21.21
CA LEU A 72 20.26 7.03 -21.03
C LEU A 72 20.47 7.74 -22.38
N GLU A 73 21.17 7.10 -23.31
CA GLU A 73 21.38 7.58 -24.66
C GLU A 73 20.08 7.56 -25.46
N GLU A 74 19.28 6.49 -25.36
CA GLU A 74 17.96 6.39 -25.99
C GLU A 74 16.97 7.40 -25.41
N ALA A 75 17.04 7.71 -24.11
CA ALA A 75 16.28 8.78 -23.47
C ALA A 75 16.75 10.19 -23.89
N ALA A 76 18.03 10.37 -24.20
CA ALA A 76 18.57 11.62 -24.73
C ALA A 76 18.13 11.87 -26.18
N HIS A 77 18.01 10.82 -27.00
CA HIS A 77 17.67 10.89 -28.41
C HIS A 77 16.15 10.90 -28.69
N SER A 78 15.33 10.41 -27.76
CA SER A 78 13.86 10.33 -27.90
C SER A 78 13.10 11.62 -27.54
N ARG A 79 13.78 12.78 -27.48
CA ARG A 79 13.14 14.08 -27.24
C ARG A 79 12.64 14.69 -28.56
N PRO A 80 11.33 14.78 -28.84
CA PRO A 80 10.85 15.40 -30.07
C PRO A 80 11.00 16.92 -29.99
N GLN A 81 11.60 17.47 -31.04
CA GLN A 81 11.71 18.88 -31.34
C GLN A 81 10.34 19.46 -31.71
N GLN A 82 9.71 20.24 -30.83
CA GLN A 82 8.73 21.28 -31.21
C GLN A 82 8.45 22.24 -30.05
N LEU A 83 9.13 23.38 -30.02
CA LEU A 83 8.57 24.73 -30.25
C LEU A 83 9.65 25.77 -29.86
N SER A 84 10.06 26.56 -30.85
CA SER A 84 11.02 27.65 -30.67
C SER A 84 10.47 28.73 -29.74
N VAL A 85 11.23 29.12 -28.72
CA VAL A 85 11.06 30.43 -28.07
C VAL A 85 12.45 31.07 -27.90
N VAL A 86 12.55 32.25 -28.51
CA VAL A 86 13.63 33.24 -28.46
C VAL A 86 14.18 33.43 -27.03
N PRO A 87 15.50 33.61 -26.81
CA PRO A 87 16.02 33.74 -25.46
C PRO A 87 15.77 35.16 -24.93
N ALA A 88 14.79 35.29 -24.04
CA ALA A 88 14.64 36.49 -23.20
C ALA A 88 15.54 36.38 -21.96
N LYS A 89 16.39 37.41 -21.80
CA LYS A 89 17.24 37.80 -20.67
C LYS A 89 17.07 37.04 -19.33
N LYS A 90 18.22 36.62 -18.80
CA LYS A 90 18.49 36.27 -17.40
C LYS A 90 17.81 37.23 -16.41
N GLN A 91 16.70 36.81 -15.82
CA GLN A 91 16.28 37.30 -14.50
C GLN A 91 15.52 36.18 -13.76
N SER A 92 15.95 35.93 -12.52
CA SER A 92 15.35 35.01 -11.54
C SER A 92 15.58 33.50 -11.77
N ARG A 93 16.78 33.05 -11.39
CA ARG A 93 17.11 31.62 -11.19
C ARG A 93 16.71 31.10 -9.80
N GLU A 94 15.92 31.87 -9.04
CA GLU A 94 15.62 31.61 -7.61
C GLU A 94 14.20 31.07 -7.35
N LYS A 95 13.34 30.97 -8.37
CA LYS A 95 11.94 30.49 -8.26
C LYS A 95 11.68 29.10 -8.87
N GLY A 96 12.73 28.33 -9.17
CA GLY A 96 12.64 27.06 -9.91
C GLY A 96 12.18 25.83 -9.11
N GLN A 97 12.04 25.93 -7.79
CA GLN A 97 11.60 24.84 -6.90
C GLN A 97 10.20 25.06 -6.30
N LEU A 98 9.42 26.00 -6.85
CA LEU A 98 8.02 26.16 -6.49
C LEU A 98 7.22 25.03 -7.16
N LEU A 99 7.19 23.87 -6.48
CA LEU A 99 6.43 22.64 -6.75
C LEU A 99 5.56 22.72 -8.02
N LYS A 100 5.98 22.00 -9.07
CA LYS A 100 5.23 21.83 -10.33
C LYS A 100 3.73 21.64 -10.02
N LYS A 101 2.96 22.70 -10.21
CA LYS A 101 1.57 22.78 -9.75
C LYS A 101 0.73 21.77 -10.51
N LYS A 102 0.02 20.88 -9.82
CA LYS A 102 -0.89 19.92 -10.47
C LYS A 102 -1.95 20.67 -11.28
N VAL A 103 -1.98 20.43 -12.58
CA VAL A 103 -2.99 20.94 -13.51
C VAL A 103 -4.03 19.84 -13.73
N PHE A 104 -5.30 20.20 -13.63
CA PHE A 104 -6.40 19.29 -13.92
C PHE A 104 -6.79 19.44 -15.39
N VAL A 105 -6.74 18.33 -16.11
CA VAL A 105 -7.12 18.23 -17.53
C VAL A 105 -8.29 17.25 -17.61
N PRO A 106 -9.31 17.51 -18.43
CA PRO A 106 -10.36 16.53 -18.68
C PRO A 106 -9.73 15.27 -19.29
N GLN A 107 -9.83 14.15 -18.56
CA GLN A 107 -9.28 12.86 -18.96
C GLN A 107 -10.25 11.77 -18.53
N ARG A 108 -10.48 10.77 -19.40
CA ARG A 108 -11.26 9.58 -19.05
C ARG A 108 -10.47 8.71 -18.08
N SER A 109 -11.17 7.90 -17.27
CA SER A 109 -10.47 6.95 -16.42
C SER A 109 -9.67 5.97 -17.29
N LEU A 110 -8.48 5.59 -16.83
CA LEU A 110 -7.64 4.63 -17.55
C LEU A 110 -8.37 3.30 -17.71
N PHE A 111 -9.13 2.89 -16.68
CA PHE A 111 -9.89 1.65 -16.68
C PHE A 111 -10.99 1.64 -17.75
N ASP A 112 -11.74 2.74 -17.91
CA ASP A 112 -12.76 2.82 -18.97
C ASP A 112 -12.12 2.77 -20.37
N THR A 113 -10.95 3.39 -20.53
CA THR A 113 -10.19 3.36 -21.79
C THR A 113 -9.65 1.95 -22.06
N LEU A 114 -9.21 1.24 -21.02
CA LEU A 114 -8.68 -0.11 -21.12
C LEU A 114 -9.79 -1.12 -21.42
N LEU A 115 -10.97 -0.97 -20.83
CA LEU A 115 -12.15 -1.79 -21.10
C LEU A 115 -12.73 -1.60 -22.51
N GLU A 116 -12.36 -0.54 -23.21
CA GLU A 116 -12.72 -0.34 -24.62
C GLU A 116 -11.99 -1.35 -25.52
N VAL A 117 -10.80 -1.80 -25.12
CA VAL A 117 -10.03 -2.85 -25.80
C VAL A 117 -10.72 -4.20 -25.60
N GLU A 118 -11.01 -4.89 -26.71
CA GLU A 118 -11.81 -6.11 -26.71
C GLU A 118 -11.28 -7.21 -25.79
N HIS A 119 -9.96 -7.39 -25.75
CA HIS A 119 -9.30 -8.39 -24.92
C HIS A 119 -9.59 -8.18 -23.42
N PHE A 120 -9.48 -6.94 -22.94
CA PHE A 120 -9.74 -6.60 -21.54
C PHE A 120 -11.24 -6.67 -21.20
N ARG A 121 -12.09 -6.28 -22.14
CA ARG A 121 -13.54 -6.45 -22.02
C ARG A 121 -13.92 -7.92 -21.85
N THR A 122 -13.33 -8.82 -22.62
CA THR A 122 -13.56 -10.26 -22.50
C THR A 122 -13.12 -10.78 -21.13
N ILE A 123 -11.94 -10.38 -20.65
CA ILE A 123 -11.45 -10.74 -19.30
C ILE A 123 -12.42 -10.29 -18.22
N HIS A 124 -12.93 -9.06 -18.30
CA HIS A 124 -13.92 -8.54 -17.36
C HIS A 124 -15.20 -9.41 -17.34
N HIS A 125 -15.76 -9.74 -18.51
CA HIS A 125 -16.95 -10.60 -18.58
C HIS A 125 -16.69 -12.01 -18.06
N ILE A 126 -15.51 -12.59 -18.31
CA ILE A 126 -15.13 -13.90 -17.77
C ILE A 126 -15.10 -13.83 -16.23
N PHE A 127 -14.51 -12.79 -15.65
CA PHE A 127 -14.47 -12.60 -14.20
C PHE A 127 -15.87 -12.45 -13.59
N VAL A 128 -16.72 -11.64 -14.20
CA VAL A 128 -18.12 -11.47 -13.79
C VAL A 128 -18.89 -12.79 -13.90
N ALA A 129 -18.72 -13.54 -14.99
CA ALA A 129 -19.38 -14.83 -15.18
C ALA A 129 -18.93 -15.87 -14.14
N MET A 130 -17.62 -15.96 -13.86
CA MET A 130 -17.10 -16.82 -12.79
C MET A 130 -17.71 -16.44 -11.44
N LEU A 131 -17.77 -15.15 -11.13
CA LEU A 131 -18.37 -14.64 -9.89
C LEU A 131 -19.86 -15.03 -9.80
N CYS A 132 -20.62 -14.86 -10.89
CA CYS A 132 -22.03 -15.28 -10.94
C CYS A 132 -22.17 -16.78 -10.71
N ILE A 133 -21.33 -17.62 -11.31
CA ILE A 133 -21.34 -19.08 -11.09
C ILE A 133 -21.02 -19.42 -9.64
N PHE A 134 -20.03 -18.77 -9.01
CA PHE A 134 -19.71 -18.97 -7.60
C PHE A 134 -20.87 -18.61 -6.67
N VAL A 135 -21.52 -17.48 -6.92
CA VAL A 135 -22.70 -17.05 -6.16
C VAL A 135 -23.86 -18.03 -6.37
N LEU A 136 -24.14 -18.43 -7.61
CA LEU A 136 -25.19 -19.41 -7.93
C LEU A 136 -24.93 -20.76 -7.26
N LYS A 137 -23.68 -21.25 -7.29
CA LYS A 137 -23.29 -22.48 -6.60
C LYS A 137 -23.64 -22.40 -5.12
N GLN A 138 -23.25 -21.33 -4.44
CA GLN A 138 -23.53 -21.21 -3.00
C GLN A 138 -25.01 -21.02 -2.69
N ILE A 139 -25.76 -20.30 -3.53
CA ILE A 139 -27.22 -20.22 -3.38
C ILE A 139 -27.86 -21.62 -3.51
N ILE A 140 -27.36 -22.45 -4.42
CA ILE A 140 -27.85 -23.84 -4.58
C ILE A 140 -27.50 -24.67 -3.34
N VAL A 141 -26.27 -24.60 -2.84
CA VAL A 141 -25.84 -25.33 -1.62
C VAL A 141 -26.68 -24.89 -0.42
N ASP A 142 -26.81 -23.59 -0.18
CA ASP A 142 -27.61 -23.05 0.93
C ASP A 142 -29.10 -23.43 0.78
N SER A 143 -29.63 -23.45 -0.46
CA SER A 143 -31.00 -23.88 -0.72
C SER A 143 -31.23 -25.37 -0.46
N ILE A 144 -30.20 -26.21 -0.62
CA ILE A 144 -30.26 -27.65 -0.31
C ILE A 144 -30.19 -27.85 1.21
N ASP A 145 -29.28 -27.15 1.88
CA ASP A 145 -29.01 -27.33 3.31
C ASP A 145 -30.13 -26.74 4.20
N GLU A 146 -30.62 -25.54 3.90
CA GLU A 146 -31.64 -24.85 4.70
C GLU A 146 -33.08 -25.03 4.16
N GLY A 147 -33.22 -25.57 2.94
CA GLY A 147 -34.51 -25.78 2.28
C GLY A 147 -35.24 -24.50 1.85
N ARG A 148 -34.58 -23.33 1.90
CA ARG A 148 -35.12 -22.02 1.47
C ARG A 148 -34.05 -21.17 0.78
N PHE A 149 -34.45 -20.41 -0.23
CA PHE A 149 -33.61 -19.39 -0.87
C PHE A 149 -33.49 -18.14 0.02
N VAL A 150 -32.68 -18.21 1.07
CA VAL A 150 -32.41 -17.03 1.92
C VAL A 150 -31.07 -16.43 1.51
N LEU A 151 -31.13 -15.27 0.86
CA LEU A 151 -29.97 -14.39 0.74
C LEU A 151 -29.61 -13.90 2.16
N ASP A 152 -28.57 -14.48 2.74
CA ASP A 152 -28.14 -14.11 4.08
C ASP A 152 -27.36 -12.78 4.07
N PHE A 153 -27.96 -11.76 4.70
CA PHE A 153 -27.36 -10.44 4.91
C PHE A 153 -26.92 -10.23 6.36
N GLU A 154 -26.90 -11.24 7.22
CA GLU A 154 -26.55 -11.11 8.64
C GLU A 154 -25.17 -10.49 8.82
N LEU A 155 -24.17 -10.95 8.07
CA LEU A 155 -22.82 -10.41 8.16
C LEU A 155 -22.78 -8.92 7.74
N PHE A 156 -23.64 -8.52 6.80
CA PHE A 156 -23.78 -7.12 6.40
C PHE A 156 -24.40 -6.30 7.55
N ILE A 157 -25.49 -6.78 8.13
CA ILE A 157 -26.17 -6.12 9.27
C ILE A 157 -25.23 -6.00 10.48
N ILE A 158 -24.48 -7.04 10.80
CA ILE A 158 -23.46 -7.05 11.86
C ILE A 158 -22.32 -6.07 11.50
N GLY A 159 -21.88 -6.06 10.25
CA GLY A 159 -20.85 -5.16 9.74
C GLY A 159 -21.23 -3.68 9.86
N PHE A 160 -22.49 -3.35 9.61
CA PHE A 160 -23.04 -1.99 9.67
C PHE A 160 -23.79 -1.68 10.98
N ARG A 161 -23.49 -2.42 12.05
CA ARG A 161 -24.09 -2.19 13.36
C ARG A 161 -23.91 -0.73 13.81
N GLN A 162 -24.99 -0.14 14.32
CA GLN A 162 -25.09 1.27 14.73
C GLN A 162 -24.71 2.28 13.63
N LEU A 163 -25.16 2.03 12.39
CA LEU A 163 -25.04 2.97 11.29
C LEU A 163 -25.57 4.38 11.60
N PRO A 164 -26.70 4.59 12.33
CA PRO A 164 -27.17 5.92 12.67
C PRO A 164 -26.15 6.74 13.48
N THR A 165 -25.47 6.11 14.45
CA THR A 165 -24.40 6.76 15.24
C THR A 165 -23.22 7.15 14.36
N ALA A 166 -22.84 6.29 13.42
CA ALA A 166 -21.78 6.60 12.44
C ALA A 166 -22.15 7.76 11.53
N LEU A 167 -23.39 7.80 11.02
CA LEU A 167 -23.89 8.90 10.20
C LEU A 167 -23.98 10.21 10.98
N PHE A 168 -24.38 10.15 12.25
CA PHE A 168 -24.38 11.33 13.12
C PHE A 168 -22.97 11.87 13.35
N ALA A 169 -22.01 10.99 13.68
CA ALA A 169 -20.61 11.38 13.81
C ALA A 169 -20.05 11.96 12.51
N TRP A 170 -20.39 11.35 11.37
CA TRP A 170 -20.04 11.86 10.04
C TRP A 170 -20.62 13.26 9.80
N LEU A 171 -21.90 13.47 10.12
CA LEU A 171 -22.56 14.76 9.97
C LEU A 171 -21.87 15.84 10.81
N CYS A 172 -21.52 15.52 12.07
CA CYS A 172 -20.76 16.43 12.94
C CYS A 172 -19.40 16.80 12.33
N MET A 173 -18.63 15.81 11.86
CA MET A 173 -17.34 16.05 11.18
C MET A 173 -17.50 16.85 9.89
N PHE A 174 -18.54 16.58 9.11
CA PHE A 174 -18.84 17.27 7.86
C PHE A 174 -19.19 18.74 8.11
N LEU A 175 -20.12 19.02 9.03
CA LEU A 175 -20.51 20.38 9.41
C LEU A 175 -19.33 21.17 9.96
N TYR A 176 -18.52 20.55 10.83
CA TYR A 176 -17.27 21.14 11.31
C TYR A 176 -16.35 21.54 10.15
N THR A 177 -16.10 20.62 9.21
CA THR A 177 -15.19 20.84 8.09
C THR A 177 -15.75 21.86 7.08
N LEU A 178 -17.07 21.94 6.96
CA LEU A 178 -17.75 22.90 6.09
C LEU A 178 -17.67 24.33 6.63
N PHE A 179 -17.92 24.52 7.93
CA PHE A 179 -18.05 25.86 8.50
C PHE A 179 -16.75 26.40 9.10
N LEU A 180 -16.06 25.63 9.94
CA LEU A 180 -14.97 26.18 10.76
C LEU A 180 -13.75 26.62 9.92
N PRO A 181 -13.21 25.79 8.99
CA PRO A 181 -12.11 26.20 8.10
C PRO A 181 -12.46 27.41 7.23
N TYR A 182 -13.70 27.45 6.71
CA TYR A 182 -14.17 28.53 5.87
C TYR A 182 -14.28 29.85 6.64
N GLN A 183 -14.96 29.83 7.80
CA GLN A 183 -15.10 31.00 8.66
C GLN A 183 -13.75 31.50 9.17
N ALA A 184 -12.84 30.59 9.57
CA ALA A 184 -11.49 30.95 9.98
C ALA A 184 -10.74 31.71 8.87
N LEU A 185 -10.85 31.26 7.62
CA LEU A 185 -10.24 31.94 6.48
C LEU A 185 -10.88 33.32 6.21
N GLN A 186 -12.21 33.43 6.30
CA GLN A 186 -12.92 34.69 6.10
C GLN A 186 -12.53 35.72 7.17
N ILE A 187 -12.59 35.33 8.46
CA ILE A 187 -12.19 36.16 9.60
C ILE A 187 -10.74 36.58 9.45
N TRP A 188 -9.85 35.64 9.15
CA TRP A 188 -8.43 35.92 8.94
C TRP A 188 -8.24 36.95 7.81
N SER A 189 -8.89 36.78 6.66
CA SER A 189 -8.77 37.70 5.51
C SER A 189 -9.31 39.11 5.79
N GLY A 190 -10.37 39.23 6.60
CA GLY A 190 -10.93 40.52 7.03
C GLY A 190 -10.06 41.22 8.07
N CYS A 191 -9.63 40.50 9.10
CA CYS A 191 -8.81 41.02 10.18
C CYS A 191 -7.37 41.35 9.73
N LEU A 192 -6.86 40.72 8.68
CA LEU A 192 -5.51 40.98 8.14
C LEU A 192 -5.32 42.45 7.72
N LYS A 193 -6.40 43.13 7.32
CA LYS A 193 -6.39 44.55 6.91
C LYS A 193 -6.51 45.53 8.08
N MET A 194 -7.16 45.11 9.16
CA MET A 194 -7.51 45.99 10.30
C MET A 194 -6.47 45.94 11.43
N THR A 195 -5.75 44.83 11.56
CA THR A 195 -4.93 44.55 12.75
C THR A 195 -3.53 45.17 12.66
N ARG A 196 -3.08 45.75 13.78
CA ARG A 196 -1.74 46.34 13.94
C ARG A 196 -0.62 45.30 13.93
N PHE A 197 -0.90 44.08 14.39
CA PHE A 197 0.03 42.95 14.47
C PHE A 197 -0.51 41.69 13.75
N PRO A 198 -0.50 41.67 12.40
CA PRO A 198 -1.15 40.62 11.61
C PRO A 198 -0.54 39.22 11.78
N ASN A 199 0.78 39.14 12.03
CA ASN A 199 1.47 37.86 12.20
C ASN A 199 1.04 37.15 13.49
N LEU A 200 0.94 37.89 14.60
CA LEU A 200 0.50 37.32 15.89
C LEU A 200 -0.93 36.80 15.81
N TRP A 201 -1.83 37.57 15.18
CA TRP A 201 -3.21 37.14 14.95
C TRP A 201 -3.29 35.89 14.07
N THR A 202 -2.48 35.83 13.01
CA THR A 202 -2.41 34.67 12.12
C THR A 202 -1.95 33.42 12.87
N VAL A 203 -0.87 33.53 13.65
CA VAL A 203 -0.36 32.42 14.46
C VAL A 203 -1.41 31.94 15.46
N SER A 204 -2.06 32.87 16.16
CA SER A 204 -3.12 32.54 17.12
C SER A 204 -4.28 31.79 16.45
N LEU A 205 -4.79 32.29 15.32
CA LEU A 205 -5.88 31.65 14.58
C LEU A 205 -5.49 30.27 14.05
N VAL A 206 -4.25 30.08 13.59
CA VAL A 206 -3.73 28.77 13.17
C VAL A 206 -3.64 27.81 14.35
N VAL A 207 -3.15 28.25 15.52
CA VAL A 207 -3.07 27.41 16.73
C VAL A 207 -4.47 26.99 17.20
N VAL A 208 -5.41 27.93 17.25
CA VAL A 208 -6.81 27.64 17.61
C VAL A 208 -7.42 26.64 16.63
N LEU A 209 -7.25 26.85 15.33
CA LEU A 209 -7.77 25.95 14.31
C LEU A 209 -7.14 24.54 14.40
N LEU A 210 -5.84 24.46 14.67
CA LEU A 210 -5.15 23.18 14.89
C LEU A 210 -5.71 22.43 16.10
N LEU A 211 -5.94 23.13 17.21
CA LEU A 211 -6.54 22.54 18.41
C LEU A 211 -7.96 22.04 18.14
N CYS A 212 -8.77 22.82 17.43
CA CYS A 212 -10.09 22.40 16.98
C CYS A 212 -10.02 21.17 16.06
N HIS A 213 -9.05 21.12 15.13
CA HIS A 213 -8.86 19.97 14.24
C HIS A 213 -8.49 18.70 15.02
N ALA A 214 -7.57 18.82 15.98
CA ALA A 214 -7.18 17.72 16.86
C ALA A 214 -8.36 17.20 17.69
N ALA A 215 -9.21 18.10 18.21
CA ALA A 215 -10.38 17.71 18.99
C ALA A 215 -11.47 17.05 18.13
N VAL A 216 -11.91 17.70 17.04
CA VAL A 216 -13.11 17.30 16.28
C VAL A 216 -12.84 16.28 15.17
N LEU A 217 -11.68 16.36 14.49
CA LEU A 217 -11.32 15.40 13.44
C LEU A 217 -10.30 14.35 13.90
N GLY A 218 -9.63 14.56 15.05
CA GLY A 218 -8.70 13.60 15.64
C GLY A 218 -9.35 12.77 16.74
N PHE A 219 -9.65 13.40 17.88
CA PHE A 219 -10.11 12.70 19.08
C PHE A 219 -11.56 12.21 18.97
N PHE A 220 -12.50 13.07 18.55
CA PHE A 220 -13.92 12.75 18.49
C PHE A 220 -14.27 11.49 17.67
N PRO A 221 -13.77 11.30 16.43
CA PRO A 221 -14.14 10.12 15.64
C PRO A 221 -13.54 8.84 16.21
N VAL A 222 -12.34 8.91 16.77
CA VAL A 222 -11.68 7.79 17.49
C VAL A 222 -12.48 7.41 18.74
N TYR A 223 -12.92 8.41 19.51
CA TYR A 223 -13.78 8.21 20.68
C TYR A 223 -15.07 7.48 20.29
N ILE A 224 -15.78 7.93 19.27
CA ILE A 224 -17.01 7.29 18.78
C ILE A 224 -16.74 5.82 18.36
N VAL A 225 -15.64 5.57 17.63
CA VAL A 225 -15.27 4.23 17.16
C VAL A 225 -14.99 3.23 18.31
N VAL A 226 -14.36 3.71 19.38
CA VAL A 226 -13.98 2.90 20.56
C VAL A 226 -15.17 2.69 21.49
N TYR A 227 -15.91 3.74 21.83
CA TYR A 227 -16.95 3.67 22.87
C TYR A 227 -18.34 3.31 22.36
N CYS A 228 -18.69 3.64 21.10
CA CYS A 228 -20.04 3.39 20.58
C CYS A 228 -20.22 1.98 19.97
N ASN A 229 -19.36 0.99 20.26
CA ASN A 229 -19.58 -0.40 19.82
C ASN A 229 -20.00 -0.59 18.34
N LEU A 230 -19.46 0.24 17.45
CA LEU A 230 -19.80 0.26 16.03
C LEU A 230 -19.47 -1.07 15.33
N GLY A 231 -20.18 -1.42 14.26
CA GLY A 231 -19.81 -2.54 13.40
C GLY A 231 -18.48 -2.27 12.66
N ILE A 232 -17.80 -3.32 12.18
CA ILE A 232 -16.50 -3.17 11.49
C ILE A 232 -16.62 -2.26 10.24
N GLY A 233 -17.72 -2.37 9.49
CA GLY A 233 -18.01 -1.51 8.34
C GLY A 233 -18.26 -0.05 8.76
N SER A 234 -19.13 0.17 9.75
CA SER A 234 -19.44 1.50 10.27
C SER A 234 -18.19 2.21 10.82
N ARG A 235 -17.31 1.50 11.53
CA ARG A 235 -16.02 2.05 12.01
C ARG A 235 -15.15 2.53 10.86
N LYS A 236 -15.02 1.72 9.79
CA LYS A 236 -14.23 2.10 8.61
C LYS A 236 -14.78 3.33 7.92
N ILE A 237 -16.10 3.46 7.79
CA ILE A 237 -16.72 4.67 7.21
C ILE A 237 -16.27 5.92 7.99
N VAL A 238 -16.42 5.91 9.31
CA VAL A 238 -16.04 7.05 10.16
C VAL A 238 -14.54 7.36 10.02
N LEU A 239 -13.67 6.35 10.07
CA LEU A 239 -12.22 6.53 9.98
C LEU A 239 -11.75 6.99 8.59
N TYR A 240 -12.34 6.50 7.49
CA TYR A 240 -11.98 6.97 6.16
C TYR A 240 -12.45 8.40 5.92
N GLU A 241 -13.65 8.73 6.39
CA GLU A 241 -14.20 10.07 6.31
C GLU A 241 -13.42 11.08 7.17
N GLN A 242 -12.94 10.68 8.36
CA GLN A 242 -12.08 11.54 9.19
C GLN A 242 -10.80 11.96 8.43
N ILE A 243 -10.16 11.00 7.73
CA ILE A 243 -8.90 11.24 7.00
C ILE A 243 -9.20 12.13 5.79
N ARG A 244 -10.30 11.85 5.08
CA ARG A 244 -10.75 12.65 3.94
C ARG A 244 -10.98 14.11 4.35
N PHE A 245 -11.70 14.35 5.44
CA PHE A 245 -11.98 15.71 5.92
C PHE A 245 -10.71 16.43 6.39
N LEU A 246 -9.82 15.74 7.10
CA LEU A 246 -8.53 16.31 7.51
C LEU A 246 -7.69 16.76 6.31
N MET A 247 -7.53 15.88 5.32
CA MET A 247 -6.76 16.19 4.10
C MET A 247 -7.39 17.32 3.30
N LYS A 248 -8.72 17.33 3.15
CA LYS A 248 -9.42 18.39 2.42
C LYS A 248 -9.35 19.75 3.12
N SER A 249 -9.56 19.78 4.44
CA SER A 249 -9.42 21.02 5.22
C SER A 249 -8.00 21.59 5.05
N TYR A 250 -6.99 20.75 5.27
CA TYR A 250 -5.60 21.16 5.11
C TYR A 250 -5.30 21.69 3.70
N SER A 251 -5.75 20.99 2.65
CA SER A 251 -5.54 21.45 1.28
C SER A 251 -6.24 22.77 0.99
N PHE A 252 -7.46 22.97 1.49
CA PHE A 252 -8.19 24.21 1.30
C PHE A 252 -7.46 25.40 1.92
N LEU A 253 -7.02 25.28 3.18
CA LEU A 253 -6.25 26.33 3.84
C LEU A 253 -4.94 26.60 3.12
N ARG A 254 -4.16 25.55 2.85
CA ARG A 254 -2.84 25.67 2.22
C ARG A 254 -2.88 26.32 0.85
N GLU A 255 -3.89 26.02 0.02
CA GLU A 255 -4.01 26.59 -1.32
C GLU A 255 -4.65 27.99 -1.32
N SER A 256 -5.42 28.34 -0.28
CA SER A 256 -6.11 29.63 -0.19
C SER A 256 -5.27 30.71 0.49
N MET A 257 -4.40 30.36 1.44
CA MET A 257 -3.63 31.34 2.23
C MET A 257 -2.54 32.09 1.44
N PRO A 258 -1.67 31.45 0.62
CA PRO A 258 -0.58 32.15 -0.07
C PRO A 258 -1.06 33.25 -1.04
N PRO A 259 -2.09 33.02 -1.89
CA PRO A 259 -2.62 34.09 -2.74
C PRO A 259 -3.15 35.29 -1.95
N LEU A 260 -3.77 35.05 -0.80
CA LEU A 260 -4.28 36.12 0.08
C LEU A 260 -3.15 36.89 0.77
N LEU A 261 -2.05 36.22 1.13
CA LEU A 261 -0.84 36.87 1.64
C LEU A 261 -0.20 37.75 0.57
N HIS A 262 -0.02 37.25 -0.66
CA HIS A 262 0.56 38.05 -1.75
C HIS A 262 -0.33 39.23 -2.17
N ALA A 263 -1.66 39.10 -2.07
CA ALA A 263 -2.60 40.19 -2.32
C ALA A 263 -2.62 41.27 -1.23
N ARG A 264 -2.00 41.03 -0.07
CA ARG A 264 -1.76 42.08 0.93
C ARG A 264 -0.74 43.10 0.43
N ASP A 265 0.28 42.62 -0.28
CA ASP A 265 1.39 43.44 -0.77
C ASP A 265 1.07 44.10 -2.12
N GLN A 266 0.08 43.58 -2.87
CA GLN A 266 -0.38 44.13 -4.14
C GLN A 266 -1.84 44.59 -4.01
N VAL A 267 -2.05 45.91 -4.02
CA VAL A 267 -3.37 46.53 -3.88
C VAL A 267 -4.33 46.02 -4.96
N GLY A 268 -5.28 45.17 -4.54
CA GLY A 268 -6.55 44.91 -5.22
C GLY A 268 -6.53 43.83 -6.31
N LYS A 269 -7.03 42.62 -5.98
CA LYS A 269 -7.94 41.83 -6.85
C LYS A 269 -8.32 40.42 -6.36
N ILE A 270 -7.83 39.95 -5.21
CA ILE A 270 -8.12 38.57 -4.80
C ILE A 270 -9.21 38.55 -3.73
N SER A 271 -10.43 38.19 -4.16
CA SER A 271 -11.52 37.83 -3.26
C SER A 271 -11.21 36.50 -2.56
N PRO A 272 -11.66 36.35 -1.30
CA PRO A 272 -11.61 35.05 -0.63
C PRO A 272 -12.43 34.03 -1.42
N PRO A 273 -12.12 32.73 -1.28
CA PRO A 273 -12.84 31.69 -2.01
C PRO A 273 -14.32 31.71 -1.70
N GLU A 274 -15.16 31.48 -2.73
CA GLU A 274 -16.60 31.39 -2.57
C GLU A 274 -17.00 30.11 -1.80
N PHE A 275 -18.04 30.22 -0.97
CA PHE A 275 -18.59 29.09 -0.23
C PHE A 275 -19.07 27.96 -1.15
N SER A 276 -19.72 28.30 -2.26
CA SER A 276 -20.21 27.34 -3.27
C SER A 276 -19.07 26.45 -3.83
N THR A 277 -17.92 27.06 -4.10
CA THR A 277 -16.73 26.39 -4.63
C THR A 277 -16.09 25.50 -3.57
N TYR A 278 -16.06 25.95 -2.30
CA TYR A 278 -15.59 25.12 -1.20
C TYR A 278 -16.50 23.91 -0.96
N LEU A 279 -17.82 24.12 -0.89
CA LEU A 279 -18.81 23.04 -0.75
C LEU A 279 -18.69 22.02 -1.89
N TYR A 280 -18.52 22.48 -3.14
CA TYR A 280 -18.26 21.59 -4.27
C TYR A 280 -16.97 20.78 -4.08
N PHE A 281 -15.89 21.40 -3.59
CA PHE A 281 -14.63 20.71 -3.31
C PHE A 281 -14.78 19.60 -2.24
N LEU A 282 -15.60 19.80 -1.21
CA LEU A 282 -15.86 18.78 -0.18
C LEU A 282 -16.41 17.47 -0.77
N PHE A 283 -17.17 17.51 -1.87
CA PHE A 283 -17.69 16.32 -2.56
C PHE A 283 -16.85 15.89 -3.78
N CYS A 284 -15.99 16.76 -4.30
CA CYS A 284 -15.12 16.44 -5.44
C CYS A 284 -14.19 15.24 -5.14
N PRO A 285 -13.96 14.29 -6.08
CA PRO A 285 -13.06 13.15 -5.90
C PRO A 285 -11.57 13.53 -6.03
N THR A 286 -11.17 14.63 -5.38
CA THR A 286 -9.80 15.12 -5.36
C THR A 286 -9.47 15.67 -3.97
N LEU A 287 -8.18 15.62 -3.62
CA LEU A 287 -7.67 16.13 -2.33
C LEU A 287 -6.99 17.49 -2.45
N ILE A 288 -6.94 18.08 -3.65
CA ILE A 288 -6.23 19.34 -3.92
C ILE A 288 -7.26 20.42 -4.27
N TYR A 289 -7.38 21.43 -3.41
CA TYR A 289 -8.28 22.55 -3.63
C TYR A 289 -7.84 23.41 -4.84
N ARG A 290 -8.81 23.73 -5.70
CA ARG A 290 -8.71 24.66 -6.82
C ARG A 290 -9.98 25.51 -6.90
N LYS A 291 -9.83 26.75 -7.38
CA LYS A 291 -10.97 27.66 -7.61
C LYS A 291 -11.89 27.17 -8.73
N SER A 292 -11.34 26.49 -9.72
CA SER A 292 -12.09 25.88 -10.82
C SER A 292 -11.55 24.50 -11.14
N TYR A 293 -12.46 23.57 -11.42
CA TYR A 293 -12.16 22.22 -11.88
C TYR A 293 -12.72 22.04 -13.30
N PRO A 294 -12.10 21.21 -14.15
CA PRO A 294 -12.70 20.82 -15.41
C PRO A 294 -14.04 20.13 -15.13
N ARG A 295 -15.08 20.48 -15.89
CA ARG A 295 -16.42 19.93 -15.77
C ARG A 295 -16.87 19.37 -17.11
N ASP A 296 -17.59 18.26 -17.04
CA ASP A 296 -18.30 17.73 -18.20
C ASP A 296 -19.54 18.59 -18.51
N PRO A 297 -19.93 18.73 -19.79
CA PRO A 297 -21.07 19.55 -20.19
C PRO A 297 -22.44 18.99 -19.76
N TYR A 298 -22.54 17.67 -19.54
CA TYR A 298 -23.79 17.01 -19.14
C TYR A 298 -23.51 15.78 -18.25
N ILE A 299 -24.52 15.38 -17.46
CA ILE A 299 -24.44 14.22 -16.55
C ILE A 299 -25.00 12.99 -17.27
N ARG A 300 -24.18 11.94 -17.38
CA ARG A 300 -24.59 10.65 -17.96
C ARG A 300 -25.20 9.74 -16.90
N TRP A 301 -26.49 9.91 -16.61
CA TRP A 301 -27.18 9.17 -15.52
C TRP A 301 -27.12 7.65 -15.67
N SER A 302 -27.25 7.11 -16.89
CA SER A 302 -27.12 5.66 -17.12
C SER A 302 -25.75 5.13 -16.68
N TYR A 303 -24.69 5.88 -16.97
CA TYR A 303 -23.33 5.54 -16.52
C TYR A 303 -23.20 5.59 -14.99
N VAL A 304 -23.78 6.62 -14.34
CA VAL A 304 -23.77 6.74 -12.88
C VAL A 304 -24.51 5.57 -12.22
N ILE A 305 -25.69 5.21 -12.72
CA ILE A 305 -26.48 4.08 -12.21
C ILE A 305 -25.71 2.78 -12.40
N GLN A 306 -25.11 2.55 -13.57
CA GLN A 306 -24.31 1.36 -13.82
C GLN A 306 -23.14 1.24 -12.83
N LYS A 307 -22.37 2.33 -12.61
CA LYS A 307 -21.27 2.34 -11.63
C LYS A 307 -21.75 2.19 -10.19
N LEU A 308 -22.94 2.70 -9.85
CA LEU A 308 -23.55 2.48 -8.54
C LEU A 308 -23.93 1.01 -8.33
N VAL A 309 -24.53 0.35 -9.33
CA VAL A 309 -24.87 -1.07 -9.28
C VAL A 309 -23.60 -1.92 -9.18
N GLU A 310 -22.57 -1.63 -9.99
CA GLU A 310 -21.26 -2.29 -9.91
C GLU A 310 -20.66 -2.14 -8.50
N PHE A 311 -20.69 -0.95 -7.91
CA PHE A 311 -20.21 -0.70 -6.55
C PHE A 311 -20.98 -1.49 -5.48
N LEU A 312 -22.31 -1.51 -5.54
CA LEU A 312 -23.14 -2.28 -4.61
C LEU A 312 -22.91 -3.79 -4.76
N ALA A 313 -22.76 -4.27 -6.00
CA ALA A 313 -22.42 -5.67 -6.29
C ALA A 313 -21.04 -6.03 -5.70
N CYS A 314 -20.04 -5.16 -5.83
CA CYS A 314 -18.73 -5.35 -5.20
C CYS A 314 -18.82 -5.42 -3.66
N ILE A 315 -19.63 -4.57 -3.01
CA ILE A 315 -19.83 -4.63 -1.56
C ILE A 315 -20.44 -5.97 -1.14
N TYR A 316 -21.49 -6.40 -1.84
CA TYR A 316 -22.13 -7.70 -1.60
C TYR A 316 -21.14 -8.84 -1.83
N PHE A 317 -20.34 -8.75 -2.89
CA PHE A 317 -19.34 -9.76 -3.20
C PHE A 317 -18.23 -9.86 -2.12
N VAL A 318 -17.75 -8.74 -1.57
CA VAL A 318 -16.82 -8.76 -0.43
C VAL A 318 -17.46 -9.42 0.80
N ASN A 319 -18.74 -9.19 1.03
CA ASN A 319 -19.48 -9.84 2.11
C ASN A 319 -19.59 -11.35 1.89
N PHE A 320 -19.92 -11.76 0.66
CA PHE A 320 -19.98 -13.15 0.23
C PHE A 320 -18.65 -13.87 0.45
N VAL A 321 -17.54 -13.28 -0.01
CA VAL A 321 -16.19 -13.84 0.20
C VAL A 321 -15.88 -13.97 1.69
N MET A 322 -16.24 -12.98 2.50
CA MET A 322 -16.04 -13.04 3.95
C MET A 322 -16.84 -14.18 4.61
N LYS A 323 -18.11 -14.36 4.22
CA LYS A 323 -18.99 -15.39 4.79
C LYS A 323 -18.55 -16.81 4.41
N TYR A 324 -18.35 -17.08 3.12
CA TYR A 324 -18.16 -18.46 2.65
C TYR A 324 -16.71 -18.91 2.60
N TYR A 325 -15.74 -18.00 2.50
CA TYR A 325 -14.32 -18.36 2.41
C TYR A 325 -13.55 -18.00 3.68
N PHE A 326 -13.65 -16.75 4.17
CA PHE A 326 -12.86 -16.35 5.34
C PHE A 326 -13.37 -16.99 6.63
N ILE A 327 -14.65 -16.85 6.97
CA ILE A 327 -15.15 -17.33 8.27
C ILE A 327 -14.90 -18.84 8.47
N PRO A 328 -15.19 -19.75 7.53
CA PRO A 328 -14.94 -21.18 7.73
C PRO A 328 -13.46 -21.54 7.82
N ASN A 329 -12.60 -20.84 7.07
CA ASN A 329 -11.15 -21.08 7.11
C ASN A 329 -10.55 -20.65 8.46
N PHE A 330 -10.98 -19.50 8.99
CA PHE A 330 -10.45 -18.96 10.25
C PHE A 330 -11.17 -19.50 11.50
N SER A 331 -12.42 -19.95 11.39
CA SER A 331 -13.19 -20.47 12.53
C SER A 331 -12.58 -21.74 13.12
N ASN A 332 -11.89 -22.56 12.31
CA ASN A 332 -11.24 -23.78 12.77
C ASN A 332 -9.82 -23.56 13.30
N MET A 333 -9.22 -22.39 13.08
CA MET A 333 -7.83 -22.11 13.48
C MET A 333 -7.64 -22.03 15.00
N HIS A 334 -8.65 -21.61 15.77
CA HIS A 334 -8.53 -21.53 17.23
C HIS A 334 -8.39 -22.91 17.92
N LYS A 335 -8.72 -23.99 17.21
CA LYS A 335 -8.62 -25.37 17.72
C LYS A 335 -7.28 -26.03 17.41
N GLN A 336 -6.46 -25.44 16.54
CA GLN A 336 -5.18 -26.02 16.12
C GLN A 336 -4.01 -25.48 16.96
N PRO A 337 -3.00 -26.30 17.28
CA PRO A 337 -1.83 -25.83 18.00
C PRO A 337 -1.04 -24.82 17.15
N PHE A 338 -0.60 -23.72 17.78
CA PHE A 338 0.19 -22.66 17.12
C PHE A 338 1.54 -23.22 16.63
N THR A 339 1.57 -23.67 15.37
CA THR A 339 2.77 -24.17 14.69
C THR A 339 3.07 -23.25 13.50
N ILE A 340 4.33 -22.87 13.33
CA ILE A 340 4.78 -21.99 12.23
C ILE A 340 4.33 -22.52 10.86
N LYS A 341 4.33 -23.85 10.68
CA LYS A 341 3.83 -24.52 9.45
C LYS A 341 2.36 -24.22 9.17
N ILE A 342 1.50 -24.25 10.20
CA ILE A 342 0.06 -23.97 10.09
C ILE A 342 -0.16 -22.47 9.84
N GLN A 343 0.65 -21.60 10.45
CA GLN A 343 0.60 -20.17 10.18
C GLN A 343 1.02 -19.83 8.75
N LEU A 344 2.08 -20.49 8.24
CA LEU A 344 2.52 -20.33 6.86
C LEU A 344 1.43 -20.81 5.88
N LEU A 345 0.84 -21.98 6.14
CA LEU A 345 -0.24 -22.55 5.33
C LEU A 345 -1.47 -21.62 5.32
N SER A 346 -1.88 -21.10 6.48
CA SER A 346 -2.97 -20.12 6.59
C SER A 346 -2.69 -18.81 5.84
N ILE A 347 -1.44 -18.34 5.81
CA ILE A 347 -1.05 -17.19 4.98
C ILE A 347 -1.25 -17.53 3.50
N PHE A 348 -0.77 -18.68 3.03
CA PHE A 348 -0.96 -19.09 1.63
C PHE A 348 -2.45 -19.28 1.27
N ASP A 349 -3.24 -19.90 2.15
CA ASP A 349 -4.67 -20.12 1.93
C ASP A 349 -5.47 -18.81 1.95
N SER A 350 -4.98 -17.78 2.65
CA SER A 350 -5.62 -16.45 2.70
C SER A 350 -5.14 -15.48 1.61
N VAL A 351 -4.01 -15.77 0.94
CA VAL A 351 -3.51 -14.97 -0.21
C VAL A 351 -4.48 -15.03 -1.37
N ILE A 352 -5.05 -16.20 -1.69
CA ILE A 352 -5.97 -16.35 -2.84
C ILE A 352 -7.25 -15.52 -2.65
N PRO A 353 -7.97 -15.61 -1.51
CA PRO A 353 -9.10 -14.71 -1.21
C PRO A 353 -8.70 -13.23 -1.08
N GLY A 354 -7.49 -12.95 -0.58
CA GLY A 354 -6.96 -11.59 -0.43
C GLY A 354 -6.69 -10.91 -1.77
N MET A 355 -6.10 -11.63 -2.73
CA MET A 355 -5.85 -11.13 -4.08
C MET A 355 -7.16 -10.89 -4.84
N TRP A 356 -8.15 -11.76 -4.65
CA TRP A 356 -9.46 -11.59 -5.28
C TRP A 356 -10.18 -10.31 -4.83
N LYS A 357 -9.92 -9.85 -3.60
CA LYS A 357 -10.49 -8.59 -3.09
C LYS A 357 -9.87 -7.32 -3.70
N GLN A 358 -8.70 -7.46 -4.33
CA GLN A 358 -7.91 -6.34 -4.83
C GLN A 358 -8.01 -6.15 -6.36
N LEU A 359 -8.51 -7.17 -7.06
CA LEU A 359 -9.10 -7.04 -8.39
C LEU A 359 -10.55 -6.55 -8.28
#